data_AF-A0A094P529-F1
#
_entry.id   AF-A0A094P529-F1
#
_cell.length_a   1.000
_cell.length_b   1.000
_cell.length_c   1.000
_cell.angle_alpha   90.00
_cell.angle_beta   90.00
_cell.angle_gamma   90.00
#
_symmetry.space_group_name_H-M   'P 1'
#
loop_
_entity.id
_entity.type
_entity.pdbx_description
1 polymer ?
#
loop_
_entity_poly.entity_id
_entity_poly.type
_entity_poly.pdbx_seq_one_letter_code
_entity_poly.pdbx_strand_id
1 'polypeptide(L)'
;MPRKFLAAVALTAVVSALGIGASSGALAAPGDGTWGTWSATNPLDAPSGRITFGNTAVGGANYTFVLNSGSSTASIDTVSSAGEWFTAETAPGAWAGENGPSVTENVLTLSGAAANATTTITFDNPVPANYLTLVISDLDSTNATDPLYSDRVTITATTNSGANLSSSELQGSASGSEVFNFCNVTVNADMPTDCSGTVATAVPVMQTPSPTSVYFFGDIAVSSAVGNSAWLAPSAEVKTLTIVWSSYAVLSDVRIALAVKQDPTPPTPPSPNLPDTGVDAVAVTLTAGVLGLLGSATLLAVRRRRA
;
A
#
# COMPACT_ATOMS: atom_id res chain seq x y z
N MET A 1 60.21 -55.70 33.66
CA MET A 1 61.04 -54.63 33.04
C MET A 1 60.33 -54.14 31.78
N PRO A 2 60.41 -52.88 31.34
CA PRO A 2 60.35 -51.61 32.07
C PRO A 2 59.29 -50.61 31.50
N ARG A 3 58.78 -49.76 32.41
CA ARG A 3 58.39 -48.32 32.34
C ARG A 3 58.03 -47.63 31.00
N LYS A 4 56.95 -46.84 31.03
CA LYS A 4 56.88 -45.34 30.96
C LYS A 4 55.39 -44.88 30.95
N PHE A 5 54.90 -44.19 31.98
CA PHE A 5 54.82 -42.73 32.21
C PHE A 5 53.59 -42.02 31.58
N LEU A 6 52.69 -41.59 32.48
CA LEU A 6 51.81 -40.40 32.53
C LEU A 6 51.23 -39.80 31.24
N ALA A 7 49.92 -39.52 31.25
CA ALA A 7 49.37 -38.19 31.55
C ALA A 7 47.83 -38.18 31.40
N ALA A 8 47.17 -37.60 32.40
CA ALA A 8 45.74 -37.26 32.34
C ALA A 8 45.55 -36.00 31.48
N VAL A 9 44.55 -36.02 30.60
CA VAL A 9 43.98 -34.82 29.98
C VAL A 9 42.47 -34.93 30.10
N ALA A 10 41.89 -34.09 30.95
CA ALA A 10 40.48 -33.75 30.94
C ALA A 10 40.29 -32.57 29.99
N LEU A 11 39.32 -32.63 29.06
CA LEU A 11 38.65 -31.43 28.56
C LEU A 11 37.33 -31.77 27.84
N THR A 12 36.24 -31.44 28.54
CA THR A 12 35.02 -30.77 28.08
C THR A 12 34.37 -31.22 26.78
N ALA A 13 33.28 -31.98 26.90
CA ALA A 13 32.26 -32.08 25.87
C ALA A 13 31.53 -30.73 25.72
N VAL A 14 31.75 -30.03 24.62
CA VAL A 14 30.88 -28.92 24.21
C VAL A 14 29.67 -29.53 23.50
N VAL A 15 28.58 -29.67 24.24
CA VAL A 15 27.25 -29.87 23.64
C VAL A 15 26.82 -28.52 23.08
N SER A 16 27.11 -28.28 21.80
CA SER A 16 26.48 -27.20 21.05
C SER A 16 25.03 -27.58 20.82
N ALA A 17 24.16 -27.28 21.79
CA ALA A 17 22.74 -27.18 21.54
C ALA A 17 22.53 -26.02 20.56
N LEU A 18 22.43 -26.34 19.27
CA LEU A 18 21.75 -25.46 18.32
C LEU A 18 20.30 -25.36 18.78
N GLY A 19 20.04 -24.37 19.64
CA GLY A 19 18.72 -23.83 19.80
C GLY A 19 18.32 -23.27 18.44
N ILE A 20 17.58 -24.07 17.67
CA ILE A 20 16.70 -23.55 16.64
C ILE A 20 15.63 -22.79 17.42
N GLY A 21 15.96 -21.54 17.77
CA GLY A 21 14.98 -20.56 18.15
C GLY A 21 14.14 -20.33 16.92
N ALA A 22 13.06 -21.09 16.77
CA ALA A 22 11.94 -20.66 15.96
C ALA A 22 11.52 -19.33 16.56
N SER A 23 11.95 -18.23 15.96
CA SER A 23 11.34 -16.93 16.19
C SER A 23 9.93 -17.06 15.64
N SER A 24 9.00 -17.50 16.48
CA SER A 24 7.60 -17.18 16.31
C SER A 24 7.54 -15.66 16.30
N GLY A 25 7.63 -15.07 15.10
CA GLY A 25 7.31 -13.66 14.91
C GLY A 25 5.96 -13.45 15.58
N ALA A 26 5.92 -12.55 16.56
CA ALA A 26 4.66 -12.16 17.16
C ALA A 26 3.79 -11.69 15.99
N LEU A 27 2.69 -12.41 15.74
CA LEU A 27 1.67 -11.98 14.80
C LEU A 27 1.33 -10.54 15.18
N ALA A 28 1.42 -9.62 14.23
CA ALA A 28 0.89 -8.28 14.42
C ALA A 28 -0.54 -8.42 14.95
N ALA A 29 -0.91 -7.63 15.96
CA ALA A 29 -2.31 -7.57 16.37
C ALA A 29 -3.15 -7.27 15.11
N PRO A 30 -4.27 -7.98 14.88
CA PRO A 30 -5.10 -7.75 13.70
C PRO A 30 -5.44 -6.26 13.63
N GLY A 31 -5.33 -5.67 12.44
CA GLY A 31 -5.64 -4.26 12.25
C GLY A 31 -7.03 -3.93 12.78
N ASP A 32 -7.14 -2.79 13.45
CA ASP A 32 -8.34 -2.29 14.12
C ASP A 32 -9.20 -1.40 13.21
N GLY A 33 -8.91 -1.38 11.90
CA GLY A 33 -9.63 -0.57 10.93
C GLY A 33 -10.99 -1.13 10.54
N THR A 34 -11.84 -0.23 10.07
CA THR A 34 -13.06 -0.59 9.36
C THR A 34 -13.03 0.06 7.99
N TRP A 35 -13.10 -0.79 6.97
CA TRP A 35 -13.23 -0.37 5.59
C TRP A 35 -14.53 0.41 5.38
N GLY A 36 -14.42 1.55 4.69
CA GLY A 36 -15.55 2.40 4.40
C GLY A 36 -16.51 1.72 3.43
N THR A 37 -17.81 1.85 3.70
CA THR A 37 -18.87 1.44 2.76
C THR A 37 -19.28 2.64 1.93
N TRP A 38 -19.19 2.53 0.62
CA TRP A 38 -19.58 3.56 -0.33
C TRP A 38 -21.07 3.44 -0.65
N SER A 39 -21.70 4.57 -0.96
CA SER A 39 -23.10 4.62 -1.34
C SER A 39 -23.33 5.79 -2.27
N ALA A 40 -24.17 5.58 -3.29
CA ALA A 40 -24.62 6.60 -4.22
C ALA A 40 -26.09 6.37 -4.57
N THR A 41 -26.73 7.35 -5.20
CA THR A 41 -28.10 7.18 -5.70
C THR A 41 -28.19 6.07 -6.75
N ASN A 42 -27.17 5.98 -7.61
CA ASN A 42 -26.97 4.87 -8.55
C ASN A 42 -25.54 4.34 -8.39
N PRO A 43 -25.34 3.13 -7.83
CA PRO A 43 -24.00 2.55 -7.67
C PRO A 43 -23.26 2.30 -8.99
N LEU A 44 -23.95 2.16 -10.12
CA LEU A 44 -23.31 1.93 -11.43
C LEU A 44 -22.90 3.21 -12.17
N ASP A 45 -23.33 4.37 -11.66
CA ASP A 45 -22.95 5.70 -12.15
C ASP A 45 -22.97 6.65 -10.94
N ALA A 46 -21.85 6.65 -10.23
CA ALA A 46 -21.68 7.18 -8.89
C ALA A 46 -20.78 8.43 -8.88
N PRO A 47 -21.13 9.53 -9.58
CA PRO A 47 -20.30 10.74 -9.64
C PRO A 47 -20.26 11.48 -8.30
N SER A 48 -21.12 11.12 -7.35
CA SER A 48 -21.04 11.59 -5.97
C SER A 48 -21.80 10.66 -5.04
N GLY A 49 -21.47 10.72 -3.76
CA GLY A 49 -22.10 9.88 -2.77
C GLY A 49 -21.51 10.04 -1.38
N ARG A 50 -21.71 9.02 -0.54
CA ARG A 50 -21.27 9.01 0.85
C ARG A 50 -20.49 7.73 1.18
N ILE A 51 -19.49 7.89 2.03
CA ILE A 51 -18.71 6.83 2.65
C ILE A 51 -19.09 6.76 4.13
N THR A 52 -19.49 5.59 4.60
CA THR A 52 -19.73 5.32 6.02
C THR A 52 -18.60 4.50 6.61
N PHE A 53 -18.11 4.89 7.78
CA PHE A 53 -17.12 4.14 8.54
C PHE A 53 -17.74 3.58 9.81
N GLY A 54 -17.20 2.48 10.31
CA GLY A 54 -17.57 1.99 11.64
C GLY A 54 -17.13 2.90 12.77
N ASN A 55 -16.09 3.73 12.57
CA ASN A 55 -15.63 4.70 13.56
C ASN A 55 -16.55 5.93 13.57
N THR A 56 -17.34 6.07 14.65
CA THR A 56 -18.30 7.17 14.81
C THR A 56 -17.65 8.54 15.04
N ALA A 57 -16.38 8.60 15.45
CA ALA A 57 -15.67 9.87 15.66
C ALA A 57 -15.42 10.60 14.33
N VAL A 58 -15.21 9.86 13.24
CA VAL A 58 -15.09 10.43 11.89
C VAL A 58 -16.47 10.73 11.28
N GLY A 59 -17.50 9.97 11.67
CA GLY A 59 -18.88 10.11 11.21
C GLY A 59 -19.12 9.53 9.80
N GLY A 60 -18.33 9.99 8.82
CA GLY A 60 -18.43 9.60 7.42
C GLY A 60 -17.63 10.53 6.52
N ALA A 61 -17.80 10.40 5.21
CA ALA A 61 -17.28 11.35 4.24
C ALA A 61 -18.22 11.48 3.03
N ASN A 62 -18.31 12.67 2.46
CA ASN A 62 -18.89 12.84 1.13
C ASN A 62 -17.80 12.72 0.09
N TYR A 63 -18.13 12.20 -1.08
CA TYR A 63 -17.21 12.19 -2.21
C TYR A 63 -17.87 12.74 -3.46
N THR A 64 -17.05 13.31 -4.34
CA THR A 64 -17.42 13.77 -5.67
C THR A 64 -16.36 13.34 -6.67
N PHE A 65 -16.81 12.95 -7.85
CA PHE A 65 -15.99 12.60 -9.00
C PHE A 65 -16.30 13.58 -10.13
N VAL A 66 -15.25 14.12 -10.73
CA VAL A 66 -15.33 15.08 -11.83
C VAL A 66 -14.44 14.59 -12.97
N LEU A 67 -15.06 14.33 -14.12
CA LEU A 67 -14.35 14.09 -15.37
C LEU A 67 -13.80 15.42 -15.91
N ASN A 68 -12.48 15.54 -16.01
CA ASN A 68 -11.83 16.72 -16.55
C ASN A 68 -11.61 16.61 -18.06
N SER A 69 -11.33 15.41 -18.58
CA SER A 69 -11.19 15.13 -20.01
C SER A 69 -11.30 13.65 -20.32
N GLY A 70 -11.62 13.31 -21.58
CA GLY A 70 -11.74 11.93 -22.04
C GLY A 70 -13.12 11.36 -21.77
N SER A 71 -13.20 10.06 -21.47
CA SER A 71 -14.43 9.39 -21.05
C SER A 71 -14.14 8.53 -19.85
N SER A 72 -14.82 8.77 -18.74
CA SER A 72 -14.81 7.85 -17.61
C SER A 72 -16.12 7.84 -16.84
N THR A 73 -16.33 6.74 -16.12
CA THR A 73 -17.43 6.51 -15.21
C THR A 73 -16.87 6.20 -13.82
N ALA A 74 -17.66 6.47 -12.79
CA ALA A 74 -17.39 5.99 -11.44
C ALA A 74 -18.47 4.98 -11.07
N SER A 75 -18.09 3.82 -10.53
CA SER A 75 -19.00 2.83 -9.98
C SER A 75 -18.58 2.45 -8.56
N ILE A 76 -19.54 1.98 -7.79
CA ILE A 76 -19.31 1.38 -6.48
C ILE A 76 -19.35 -0.13 -6.65
N ASP A 77 -18.29 -0.78 -6.21
CA ASP A 77 -18.09 -2.22 -6.32
C ASP A 77 -17.86 -2.85 -4.96
N THR A 78 -18.08 -4.16 -4.90
CA THR A 78 -17.67 -4.98 -3.77
C THR A 78 -16.23 -5.44 -3.97
N VAL A 79 -15.48 -5.70 -2.89
CA VAL A 79 -14.16 -6.33 -2.99
C VAL A 79 -14.18 -7.62 -3.82
N SER A 80 -15.21 -8.45 -3.65
CA SER A 80 -15.35 -9.69 -4.41
C SER A 80 -15.61 -9.47 -5.90
N SER A 81 -16.37 -8.44 -6.30
CA SER A 81 -16.62 -8.12 -7.71
C SER A 81 -15.44 -7.41 -8.37
N ALA A 82 -14.72 -6.58 -7.62
CA ALA A 82 -13.54 -5.87 -8.08
C ALA A 82 -12.28 -6.75 -8.13
N GLY A 83 -12.27 -7.89 -7.42
CA GLY A 83 -11.09 -8.75 -7.31
C GLY A 83 -9.99 -8.18 -6.41
N GLU A 84 -10.35 -7.30 -5.46
CA GLU A 84 -9.40 -6.49 -4.68
C GLU A 84 -9.26 -7.00 -3.24
N TRP A 85 -8.36 -7.95 -3.01
CA TRP A 85 -8.22 -8.57 -1.71
C TRP A 85 -6.96 -8.14 -0.94
N PHE A 86 -7.16 -7.42 0.16
CA PHE A 86 -6.16 -7.10 1.16
C PHE A 86 -6.30 -8.05 2.36
N THR A 87 -5.31 -8.93 2.51
CA THR A 87 -5.16 -9.84 3.65
C THR A 87 -4.24 -9.25 4.70
N ALA A 88 -4.10 -9.91 5.85
CA ALA A 88 -3.10 -9.56 6.86
C ALA A 88 -1.64 -9.65 6.34
N GLU A 89 -1.38 -10.26 5.19
CA GLU A 89 -0.06 -10.29 4.54
C GLU A 89 0.22 -9.02 3.72
N THR A 90 -0.83 -8.30 3.30
CA THR A 90 -0.67 -7.01 2.63
C THR A 90 -0.44 -5.92 3.67
N ALA A 91 0.42 -4.94 3.37
CA ALA A 91 0.69 -3.83 4.27
C ALA A 91 -0.60 -3.07 4.73
N PRO A 92 -1.53 -2.70 3.84
CA PRO A 92 -2.79 -2.08 4.28
C PRO A 92 -3.69 -3.03 5.08
N GLY A 93 -3.73 -4.33 4.76
CA GLY A 93 -4.54 -5.29 5.52
C GLY A 93 -3.96 -5.62 6.90
N ALA A 94 -2.62 -5.66 7.04
CA ALA A 94 -1.96 -5.74 8.35
C ALA A 94 -2.25 -4.49 9.21
N TRP A 95 -2.35 -3.33 8.58
CA TRP A 95 -2.54 -2.05 9.27
C TRP A 95 -4.01 -1.78 9.65
N ALA A 96 -4.94 -1.99 8.71
CA ALA A 96 -6.35 -1.64 8.84
C ALA A 96 -7.28 -2.85 9.00
N GLY A 97 -6.74 -4.08 8.98
CA GLY A 97 -7.53 -5.30 8.97
C GLY A 97 -7.89 -5.72 7.55
N GLU A 98 -8.23 -6.99 7.39
CA GLU A 98 -8.57 -7.56 6.08
C GLU A 98 -9.84 -6.94 5.51
N ASN A 99 -9.89 -6.76 4.18
CA ASN A 99 -11.04 -6.16 3.49
C ASN A 99 -11.90 -7.18 2.73
N GLY A 100 -11.45 -8.44 2.67
CA GLY A 100 -11.93 -9.40 1.69
C GLY A 100 -11.71 -10.87 2.08
N PRO A 101 -12.31 -11.81 1.31
CA PRO A 101 -13.36 -11.55 0.32
C PRO A 101 -14.60 -10.91 0.98
N SER A 102 -15.26 -9.96 0.32
CA SER A 102 -16.36 -9.20 0.91
C SER A 102 -17.36 -8.79 -0.16
N VAL A 103 -18.64 -8.97 0.17
CA VAL A 103 -19.80 -8.49 -0.62
C VAL A 103 -20.24 -7.10 -0.21
N THR A 104 -19.51 -6.45 0.70
CA THR A 104 -19.75 -5.06 1.07
C THR A 104 -19.24 -4.15 -0.05
N GLU A 105 -20.01 -3.12 -0.38
CA GLU A 105 -19.65 -2.05 -1.31
C GLU A 105 -18.54 -1.16 -0.72
N ASN A 106 -17.29 -1.62 -0.74
CA ASN A 106 -16.13 -0.97 -0.11
C ASN A 106 -15.07 -0.46 -1.10
N VAL A 107 -15.38 -0.47 -2.40
CA VAL A 107 -14.49 0.02 -3.47
C VAL A 107 -15.22 1.02 -4.35
N LEU A 108 -14.58 2.15 -4.65
CA LEU A 108 -14.97 3.03 -5.75
C LEU A 108 -14.07 2.72 -6.96
N THR A 109 -14.65 2.28 -8.06
CA THR A 109 -13.95 2.02 -9.32
C THR A 109 -14.13 3.19 -10.26
N LEU A 110 -13.03 3.68 -10.81
CA LEU A 110 -13.01 4.67 -11.87
C LEU A 110 -12.60 3.97 -13.16
N SER A 111 -13.49 3.92 -14.15
CA SER A 111 -13.26 3.22 -15.42
C SER A 111 -13.22 4.21 -16.56
N GLY A 112 -12.24 4.14 -17.45
CA GLY A 112 -12.09 5.20 -18.44
C GLY A 112 -11.02 5.01 -19.52
N ALA A 113 -11.21 5.76 -20.59
CA ALA A 113 -10.38 5.77 -21.79
C ALA A 113 -9.73 7.13 -21.97
N ALA A 114 -8.38 7.18 -21.96
CA ALA A 114 -7.62 8.43 -22.01
C ALA A 114 -8.21 9.51 -21.08
N ALA A 115 -8.64 9.08 -19.90
CA ALA A 115 -9.44 9.88 -18.99
C ALA A 115 -8.52 10.66 -18.05
N ASN A 116 -8.94 11.86 -17.70
CA ASN A 116 -8.42 12.57 -16.54
C ASN A 116 -9.60 12.90 -15.64
N ALA A 117 -9.56 12.45 -14.40
CA ALA A 117 -10.63 12.66 -13.45
C ALA A 117 -10.09 13.02 -12.07
N THR A 118 -10.89 13.79 -11.34
CA THR A 118 -10.62 14.19 -9.97
C THR A 118 -11.67 13.59 -9.05
N THR A 119 -11.23 12.83 -8.05
CA THR A 119 -12.07 12.42 -6.92
C THR A 119 -11.68 13.23 -5.71
N THR A 120 -12.66 13.92 -5.13
CA THR A 120 -12.50 14.66 -3.87
C THR A 120 -13.32 13.97 -2.80
N ILE A 121 -12.70 13.71 -1.65
CA ILE A 121 -13.34 13.10 -0.48
C ILE A 121 -13.21 14.08 0.67
N THR A 122 -14.33 14.46 1.27
CA THR A 122 -14.39 15.38 2.41
C THR A 122 -15.03 14.68 3.59
N PHE A 123 -14.25 14.47 4.66
CA PHE A 123 -14.72 13.82 5.87
C PHE A 123 -15.64 14.74 6.67
N ASP A 124 -16.67 14.20 7.32
CA ASP A 124 -17.61 14.97 8.15
C ASP A 124 -16.84 15.61 9.32
N ASN A 125 -16.03 14.81 10.03
CA ASN A 125 -15.00 15.26 10.96
C ASN A 125 -13.60 14.94 10.42
N PRO A 126 -12.58 15.77 10.72
CA PRO A 126 -11.21 15.44 10.33
C PRO A 126 -10.79 14.08 10.90
N VAL A 127 -10.18 13.24 10.06
CA VAL A 127 -9.62 11.96 10.49
C VAL A 127 -8.35 12.22 11.27
N PRO A 128 -8.20 11.68 12.49
CA PRO A 128 -6.97 11.85 13.27
C PRO A 128 -5.73 11.32 12.55
N ALA A 129 -4.57 11.85 12.95
CA ALA A 129 -3.28 11.35 12.51
C ALA A 129 -3.15 9.83 12.73
N ASN A 130 -2.65 9.12 11.72
CA ASN A 130 -2.43 7.66 11.70
C ASN A 130 -3.69 6.78 11.74
N TYR A 131 -4.88 7.36 11.53
CA TYR A 131 -6.14 6.60 11.56
C TYR A 131 -6.64 6.26 10.15
N LEU A 132 -6.29 7.08 9.16
CA LEU A 132 -6.72 6.87 7.79
C LEU A 132 -5.80 5.88 7.08
N THR A 133 -6.41 4.99 6.30
CA THR A 133 -5.75 4.20 5.27
C THR A 133 -6.43 4.48 3.95
N LEU A 134 -5.65 4.88 2.96
CA LEU A 134 -6.08 5.00 1.56
C LEU A 134 -5.34 3.93 0.77
N VAL A 135 -6.08 3.16 -0.03
CA VAL A 135 -5.52 2.22 -1.00
C VAL A 135 -5.99 2.62 -2.39
N ILE A 136 -5.03 2.64 -3.32
CA ILE A 136 -5.24 2.77 -4.75
C ILE A 136 -4.78 1.48 -5.38
N SER A 137 -5.61 0.85 -6.19
CA SER A 137 -5.26 -0.39 -6.87
C SER A 137 -5.65 -0.36 -8.35
N ASP A 138 -5.22 -1.39 -9.05
CA ASP A 138 -5.30 -1.49 -10.51
C ASP A 138 -4.48 -0.41 -11.22
N LEU A 139 -3.29 -0.11 -10.70
CA LEU A 139 -2.35 0.80 -11.37
C LEU A 139 -1.69 0.08 -12.55
N ASP A 140 -2.44 0.01 -13.65
CA ASP A 140 -2.04 -0.65 -14.88
C ASP A 140 -0.83 0.02 -15.52
N SER A 141 0.01 -0.81 -16.13
CA SER A 141 1.10 -0.37 -16.99
C SER A 141 1.22 -1.28 -18.20
N THR A 142 1.66 -0.70 -19.32
CA THR A 142 2.17 -1.50 -20.42
C THR A 142 3.70 -1.52 -20.37
N ASN A 143 4.30 -2.62 -20.83
CA ASN A 143 5.75 -2.79 -20.94
C ASN A 143 6.29 -1.82 -22.00
N ALA A 144 6.46 -0.57 -21.58
CA ALA A 144 6.79 0.57 -22.40
C ALA A 144 7.88 1.37 -21.69
N THR A 145 8.69 2.08 -22.46
CA THR A 145 9.76 2.91 -21.89
C THR A 145 9.29 4.27 -21.42
N ASP A 146 8.01 4.61 -21.63
CA ASP A 146 7.45 5.93 -21.38
C ASP A 146 6.39 5.84 -20.26
N PRO A 147 6.52 6.57 -19.14
CA PRO A 147 5.54 6.58 -18.04
C PRO A 147 4.16 7.11 -18.47
N LEU A 148 4.03 7.71 -19.66
CA LEU A 148 2.74 7.99 -20.25
C LEU A 148 1.91 6.73 -20.52
N TYR A 149 2.56 5.56 -20.55
CA TYR A 149 2.03 4.24 -20.85
C TYR A 149 1.55 3.44 -19.63
N SER A 150 1.15 4.17 -18.59
CA SER A 150 0.76 3.66 -17.29
C SER A 150 -0.30 4.57 -16.67
N ASP A 151 -1.17 4.00 -15.86
CA ASP A 151 -2.10 4.78 -15.06
C ASP A 151 -1.36 5.57 -14.00
N ARG A 152 -1.85 6.79 -13.79
CA ARG A 152 -1.18 7.78 -12.96
C ARG A 152 -2.13 8.33 -11.95
N VAL A 153 -1.72 8.33 -10.69
CA VAL A 153 -2.53 8.85 -9.58
C VAL A 153 -1.70 9.82 -8.76
N THR A 154 -2.14 11.08 -8.70
CA THR A 154 -1.59 12.09 -7.80
C THR A 154 -2.53 12.28 -6.62
N ILE A 155 -2.00 12.25 -5.40
CA ILE A 155 -2.77 12.45 -4.18
C ILE A 155 -2.26 13.66 -3.43
N THR A 156 -3.19 14.50 -2.99
CA THR A 156 -2.99 15.57 -2.03
C THR A 156 -4.03 15.49 -0.91
N ALA A 157 -3.73 16.09 0.24
CA ALA A 157 -4.67 16.17 1.34
C ALA A 157 -4.55 17.50 2.07
N THR A 158 -5.62 17.91 2.74
CA THR A 158 -5.63 19.08 3.62
C THR A 158 -6.10 18.74 5.02
N THR A 159 -5.58 19.45 6.01
CA THR A 159 -6.04 19.43 7.41
C THR A 159 -7.38 20.18 7.56
N ASN A 160 -7.96 20.19 8.77
CA ASN A 160 -9.16 20.99 9.06
C ASN A 160 -8.97 22.50 8.87
N SER A 161 -7.74 23.01 9.01
CA SER A 161 -7.43 24.43 8.75
C SER A 161 -7.27 24.76 7.27
N GLY A 162 -7.36 23.77 6.38
CA GLY A 162 -7.13 23.91 4.95
C GLY A 162 -5.65 23.92 4.54
N ALA A 163 -4.74 23.64 5.47
CA ALA A 163 -3.32 23.51 5.16
C ALA A 163 -3.05 22.19 4.43
N ASN A 164 -2.24 22.23 3.36
CA ASN A 164 -1.81 21.02 2.67
C ASN A 164 -0.88 20.19 3.57
N LEU A 165 -1.06 18.87 3.56
CA LEU A 165 -0.09 17.94 4.13
C LEU A 165 1.17 17.92 3.26
N SER A 166 2.33 17.80 3.89
CA SER A 166 3.55 17.46 3.18
C SER A 166 3.50 16.04 2.61
N SER A 167 4.33 15.75 1.60
CA SER A 167 4.42 14.40 1.03
C SER A 167 4.85 13.35 2.06
N SER A 168 5.67 13.72 3.05
CA SER A 168 6.02 12.86 4.18
C SER A 168 4.86 12.64 5.16
N GLU A 169 4.04 13.67 5.42
CA GLU A 169 2.84 13.51 6.24
C GLU A 169 1.76 12.69 5.54
N LEU A 170 1.66 12.77 4.21
CA LEU A 170 0.79 11.92 3.39
C LEU A 170 1.19 10.45 3.45
N GLN A 171 2.48 10.14 3.30
CA GLN A 171 3.01 8.77 3.44
C GLN A 171 2.78 8.22 4.85
N GLY A 172 3.17 9.01 5.86
CA GLY A 172 3.05 8.66 7.27
C GLY A 172 3.57 7.26 7.58
N SER A 173 2.70 6.41 8.13
CA SER A 173 3.07 5.05 8.56
C SER A 173 3.29 4.08 7.39
N ALA A 174 2.90 4.45 6.18
CA ALA A 174 3.21 3.66 4.97
C ALA A 174 4.64 3.89 4.47
N SER A 175 5.39 4.85 5.03
CA SER A 175 6.69 5.25 4.48
C SER A 175 7.66 4.06 4.35
N GLY A 176 8.16 3.84 3.14
CA GLY A 176 9.04 2.72 2.79
C GLY A 176 8.33 1.41 2.43
N SER A 177 7.00 1.40 2.39
CA SER A 177 6.16 0.25 2.03
C SER A 177 4.94 0.64 1.19
N GLU A 178 4.95 1.83 0.59
CA GLU A 178 3.80 2.48 -0.04
C GLU A 178 3.26 1.71 -1.24
N VAL A 179 4.07 0.88 -1.88
CA VAL A 179 3.73 0.14 -3.09
C VAL A 179 3.83 -1.36 -2.84
N PHE A 180 2.86 -2.09 -3.37
CA PHE A 180 2.76 -3.54 -3.17
C PHE A 180 1.97 -4.17 -4.32
N ASN A 181 1.92 -5.50 -4.33
CA ASN A 181 1.04 -6.25 -5.21
C ASN A 181 0.08 -7.06 -4.34
N PHE A 182 -1.23 -6.82 -4.40
CA PHE A 182 -2.19 -7.55 -3.54
C PHE A 182 -2.31 -9.04 -3.88
N CYS A 183 -1.88 -9.46 -5.08
CA CYS A 183 -1.79 -10.87 -5.44
C CYS A 183 -0.51 -11.54 -4.92
N ASN A 184 0.45 -10.78 -4.37
CA ASN A 184 1.65 -11.32 -3.72
C ASN A 184 1.35 -11.70 -2.26
N VAL A 185 0.45 -12.66 -2.11
CA VAL A 185 0.03 -13.24 -0.82
C VAL A 185 -0.04 -14.75 -0.92
N THR A 186 -0.08 -15.44 0.21
CA THR A 186 -0.26 -16.89 0.25
C THR A 186 -1.58 -17.27 -0.43
N VAL A 187 -1.51 -18.19 -1.39
CA VAL A 187 -2.68 -18.66 -2.14
C VAL A 187 -3.72 -19.26 -1.20
N ASN A 188 -4.96 -18.77 -1.29
CA ASN A 188 -6.13 -19.23 -0.55
C ASN A 188 -7.27 -19.53 -1.55
N ALA A 189 -8.20 -20.42 -1.17
CA ALA A 189 -9.40 -20.76 -1.93
C ALA A 189 -10.29 -19.53 -2.24
N ASP A 190 -10.20 -18.50 -1.41
CA ASP A 190 -10.96 -17.25 -1.56
C ASP A 190 -10.25 -16.18 -2.42
N MET A 191 -9.07 -16.51 -2.98
CA MET A 191 -8.30 -15.58 -3.79
C MET A 191 -9.05 -15.21 -5.07
N PRO A 192 -9.06 -13.93 -5.48
CA PRO A 192 -9.55 -13.53 -6.79
C PRO A 192 -8.94 -14.41 -7.88
N THR A 193 -9.77 -14.85 -8.82
CA THR A 193 -9.35 -15.71 -9.93
C THR A 193 -8.17 -15.13 -10.70
N ASP A 194 -8.11 -13.81 -10.75
CA ASP A 194 -7.17 -13.03 -11.55
C ASP A 194 -5.78 -13.01 -10.91
N CYS A 195 -5.70 -13.33 -9.61
CA CYS A 195 -4.44 -13.55 -8.90
C CYS A 195 -3.92 -15.00 -8.97
N SER A 196 -4.68 -15.93 -9.58
CA SER A 196 -4.34 -17.36 -9.52
C SER A 196 -3.17 -17.71 -10.47
N GLY A 197 -2.05 -18.17 -9.90
CA GLY A 197 -1.04 -18.93 -10.64
C GLY A 197 0.33 -18.31 -10.84
N THR A 198 0.59 -17.07 -10.42
CA THR A 198 1.97 -16.53 -10.31
C THR A 198 2.00 -15.41 -9.27
N VAL A 199 3.02 -15.43 -8.40
CA VAL A 199 3.33 -14.27 -7.55
C VAL A 199 3.68 -13.10 -8.46
N ALA A 200 2.71 -12.22 -8.71
CA ALA A 200 2.92 -11.01 -9.49
C ALA A 200 3.86 -10.12 -8.67
N THR A 201 5.07 -9.89 -9.18
CA THR A 201 6.09 -9.08 -8.51
C THR A 201 6.13 -7.65 -9.00
N ALA A 202 5.29 -7.30 -9.97
CA ALA A 202 5.17 -5.92 -10.41
C ALA A 202 4.55 -5.11 -9.27
N VAL A 203 5.21 -4.01 -8.92
CA VAL A 203 4.72 -3.05 -7.93
C VAL A 203 4.82 -1.67 -8.54
N PRO A 204 3.85 -0.78 -8.32
CA PRO A 204 3.92 0.59 -8.81
C PRO A 204 5.21 1.30 -8.38
N VAL A 205 5.51 2.39 -9.07
CA VAL A 205 6.55 3.34 -8.65
C VAL A 205 5.88 4.52 -7.96
N MET A 206 6.49 4.96 -6.87
CA MET A 206 6.07 6.13 -6.10
C MET A 206 7.08 7.27 -6.27
N GLN A 207 6.59 8.49 -6.40
CA GLN A 207 7.39 9.71 -6.43
C GLN A 207 6.72 10.84 -5.63
N THR A 208 7.50 11.87 -5.31
CA THR A 208 7.05 13.08 -4.63
C THR A 208 7.27 14.29 -5.55
N PRO A 209 6.37 14.53 -6.53
CA PRO A 209 6.59 15.56 -7.55
C PRO A 209 6.49 16.97 -6.97
N SER A 210 5.90 17.13 -5.78
CA SER A 210 5.94 18.36 -5.00
C SER A 210 6.09 18.08 -3.50
N PRO A 211 6.42 19.09 -2.68
CA PRO A 211 6.47 18.94 -1.22
C PRO A 211 5.14 18.54 -0.58
N THR A 212 4.01 18.61 -1.30
CA THR A 212 2.65 18.39 -0.76
C THR A 212 1.85 17.36 -1.55
N SER A 213 2.52 16.53 -2.35
CA SER A 213 1.85 15.50 -3.14
C SER A 213 2.68 14.23 -3.21
N VAL A 214 1.97 13.13 -3.37
CA VAL A 214 2.53 11.83 -3.74
C VAL A 214 1.95 11.42 -5.08
N TYR A 215 2.74 10.74 -5.89
CA TYR A 215 2.40 10.35 -7.24
C TYR A 215 2.76 8.88 -7.45
N PHE A 216 1.79 8.11 -7.91
CA PHE A 216 1.92 6.71 -8.21
C PHE A 216 1.71 6.47 -9.69
N PHE A 217 2.48 5.54 -10.24
CA PHE A 217 2.25 5.01 -11.57
C PHE A 217 2.63 3.54 -11.63
N GLY A 218 1.92 2.73 -12.41
CA GLY A 218 2.21 1.32 -12.61
C GLY A 218 3.63 1.05 -13.11
N ASP A 219 4.14 -0.16 -12.84
CA ASP A 219 5.50 -0.58 -13.20
C ASP A 219 5.68 -0.70 -14.71
N ILE A 220 6.23 0.32 -15.36
CA ILE A 220 6.41 0.31 -16.82
C ILE A 220 7.42 -0.75 -17.31
N ALA A 221 8.24 -1.32 -16.42
CA ALA A 221 9.20 -2.36 -16.78
C ALA A 221 8.55 -3.76 -16.88
N VAL A 222 7.33 -3.92 -16.38
CA VAL A 222 6.61 -5.20 -16.38
C VAL A 222 5.20 -4.96 -16.91
N SER A 223 4.82 -5.65 -17.98
CA SER A 223 3.40 -5.71 -18.37
C SER A 223 2.67 -6.59 -17.36
N SER A 224 2.13 -5.99 -16.31
CA SER A 224 1.31 -6.67 -15.32
C SER A 224 0.17 -5.75 -14.96
N ALA A 225 -1.05 -6.21 -15.25
CA ALA A 225 -2.26 -5.50 -14.86
C ALA A 225 -2.65 -5.82 -13.41
N VAL A 226 -2.53 -7.09 -13.03
CA VAL A 226 -3.15 -7.56 -11.79
C VAL A 226 -2.32 -7.23 -10.55
N GLY A 227 -2.98 -6.67 -9.54
CA GLY A 227 -2.42 -6.57 -8.19
C GLY A 227 -1.73 -5.25 -7.88
N ASN A 228 -1.31 -4.49 -8.89
CA ASN A 228 -0.45 -3.31 -8.74
C ASN A 228 -1.15 -2.25 -7.88
N SER A 229 -0.63 -2.02 -6.68
CA SER A 229 -1.31 -1.21 -5.68
C SER A 229 -0.38 -0.29 -4.92
N ALA A 230 -0.97 0.78 -4.44
CA ALA A 230 -0.34 1.76 -3.57
C ALA A 230 -1.22 2.03 -2.36
N TRP A 231 -0.63 2.39 -1.24
CA TRP A 231 -1.36 2.81 -0.06
C TRP A 231 -0.66 3.94 0.68
N LEU A 232 -1.46 4.67 1.47
CA LEU A 232 -1.02 5.77 2.32
C LEU A 232 -1.64 5.62 3.70
N ALA A 233 -0.90 6.00 4.73
CA ALA A 233 -1.38 6.09 6.10
C ALA A 233 -0.94 7.40 6.74
N PRO A 234 -1.64 8.52 6.45
CA PRO A 234 -1.17 9.85 6.81
C PRO A 234 -0.88 10.02 8.30
N SER A 235 0.27 10.63 8.63
CA SER A 235 0.73 10.87 10.00
C SER A 235 0.24 12.20 10.58
N ALA A 236 -0.55 12.95 9.82
CA ALA A 236 -1.23 14.17 10.22
C ALA A 236 -2.75 14.02 10.03
N GLU A 237 -3.52 14.92 10.65
CA GLU A 237 -4.97 14.96 10.51
C GLU A 237 -5.38 15.23 9.05
N VAL A 238 -6.42 14.54 8.57
CA VAL A 238 -6.94 14.68 7.20
C VAL A 238 -8.42 15.10 7.20
N LYS A 239 -8.73 16.24 6.60
CA LYS A 239 -10.10 16.72 6.35
C LYS A 239 -10.57 16.44 4.93
N THR A 240 -9.68 16.62 3.95
CA THR A 240 -10.00 16.40 2.54
C THR A 240 -8.88 15.62 1.88
N LEU A 241 -9.24 14.64 1.05
CA LEU A 241 -8.35 13.99 0.08
C LEU A 241 -8.73 14.46 -1.32
N THR A 242 -7.73 14.72 -2.15
CA THR A 242 -7.91 14.92 -3.59
C THR A 242 -7.06 13.91 -4.34
N ILE A 243 -7.70 13.12 -5.20
CA ILE A 243 -7.11 12.05 -5.99
C ILE A 243 -7.32 12.44 -7.45
N VAL A 244 -6.23 12.70 -8.16
CA VAL A 244 -6.27 12.98 -9.60
C VAL A 244 -5.75 11.76 -10.32
N TRP A 245 -6.64 11.10 -11.06
CA TRP A 245 -6.31 9.96 -11.90
C TRP A 245 -6.18 10.39 -13.36
N SER A 246 -5.16 9.87 -14.04
CA SER A 246 -5.04 9.93 -15.49
C SER A 246 -4.86 8.51 -16.02
N SER A 247 -5.82 8.05 -16.83
CA SER A 247 -5.70 6.76 -17.49
C SER A 247 -4.77 6.85 -18.68
N TYR A 248 -3.99 5.80 -18.90
CA TYR A 248 -3.18 5.69 -20.11
C TYR A 248 -3.95 5.04 -21.27
N ALA A 249 -4.72 3.99 -20.99
CA ALA A 249 -5.22 3.10 -22.02
C ALA A 249 -6.57 3.53 -22.61
N VAL A 250 -6.97 2.83 -23.69
CA VAL A 250 -8.30 2.90 -24.29
C VAL A 250 -9.40 2.39 -23.35
N LEU A 251 -9.05 1.62 -22.32
CA LEU A 251 -9.87 1.27 -21.17
C LEU A 251 -8.89 0.90 -20.04
N SER A 252 -8.95 1.60 -18.92
CA SER A 252 -8.34 1.13 -17.68
C SER A 252 -9.22 1.50 -16.49
N ASP A 253 -9.01 0.79 -15.40
CA ASP A 253 -9.71 0.99 -14.15
C ASP A 253 -8.71 1.44 -13.10
N VAL A 254 -9.12 2.33 -12.19
CA VAL A 254 -8.42 2.57 -10.93
C VAL A 254 -9.42 2.44 -9.80
N ARG A 255 -9.03 1.72 -8.75
CA ARG A 255 -9.88 1.40 -7.63
C ARG A 255 -9.41 2.12 -6.38
N ILE A 256 -10.35 2.66 -5.62
CA ILE A 256 -10.11 3.43 -4.40
C ILE A 256 -10.82 2.74 -3.25
N ALA A 257 -10.05 2.38 -2.21
CA ALA A 257 -10.59 1.88 -0.96
C ALA A 257 -10.07 2.74 0.21
N LEU A 258 -10.93 2.94 1.21
CA LEU A 258 -10.59 3.66 2.43
C LEU A 258 -10.86 2.78 3.64
N ALA A 259 -10.01 2.86 4.65
CA ALA A 259 -10.30 2.38 5.99
C ALA A 259 -9.97 3.44 7.03
N VAL A 260 -10.69 3.38 8.15
CA VAL A 260 -10.41 4.22 9.32
C VAL A 260 -10.25 3.29 10.52
N LYS A 261 -9.15 3.43 11.25
CA LYS A 261 -8.95 2.76 12.54
C LYS A 261 -10.11 3.03 13.47
N GLN A 262 -10.70 1.98 14.04
CA GLN A 262 -11.62 2.09 15.16
C GLN A 262 -10.86 2.71 16.30
N ASP A 263 -11.43 3.74 16.93
CA ASP A 263 -10.79 4.51 17.98
C ASP A 263 -10.14 3.59 19.04
N PRO A 264 -8.81 3.55 19.14
CA PRO A 264 -8.17 2.91 20.26
C PRO A 264 -7.44 3.99 21.03
N THR A 265 -7.51 3.94 22.36
CA THR A 265 -6.35 4.28 23.19
C THR A 265 -5.05 4.02 22.41
N PRO A 266 -4.17 5.03 22.22
CA PRO A 266 -3.22 5.10 21.11
C PRO A 266 -2.53 3.76 20.84
N PRO A 267 -2.49 3.28 19.59
CA PRO A 267 -1.89 2.00 19.28
C PRO A 267 -0.43 2.04 19.72
N THR A 268 0.01 0.99 20.42
CA THR A 268 1.43 0.70 20.50
C THR A 268 1.89 0.53 19.05
N PRO A 269 2.90 1.28 18.57
CA PRO A 269 3.32 1.19 17.18
C PRO A 269 3.56 -0.28 16.83
N PRO A 270 3.06 -0.75 15.67
CA PRO A 270 3.31 -2.12 15.27
C PRO A 270 4.81 -2.37 15.27
N SER A 271 5.21 -3.52 15.80
CA SER A 271 6.59 -3.99 15.65
C SER A 271 6.94 -3.92 14.16
N PRO A 272 8.07 -3.28 13.77
CA PRO A 272 8.38 -2.95 12.37
C PRO A 272 8.67 -4.16 11.47
N ASN A 273 8.43 -5.38 11.94
CA ASN A 273 8.63 -6.59 11.16
C ASN A 273 7.29 -7.05 10.62
N LEU A 274 6.83 -6.41 9.54
CA LEU A 274 5.91 -7.07 8.60
C LEU A 274 6.58 -8.35 8.09
N PRO A 275 5.83 -9.43 7.83
CA PRO A 275 6.38 -10.59 7.11
C PRO A 275 6.98 -10.09 5.79
N ASP A 276 8.18 -10.57 5.48
CA ASP A 276 8.98 -10.21 4.32
C ASP A 276 8.17 -10.46 3.03
N THR A 277 7.49 -9.42 2.52
CA THR A 277 6.69 -9.46 1.28
C THR A 277 7.59 -9.53 0.03
N GLY A 278 8.89 -9.81 0.19
CA GLY A 278 9.83 -10.09 -0.88
C GLY A 278 10.59 -8.88 -1.42
N VAL A 279 10.58 -7.75 -0.71
CA VAL A 279 11.37 -6.56 -1.07
C VAL A 279 12.06 -5.98 0.16
N ASP A 280 13.26 -6.47 0.47
CA ASP A 280 14.19 -5.76 1.36
C ASP A 280 14.72 -4.52 0.64
N ALA A 281 14.26 -3.33 1.05
CA ALA A 281 14.87 -2.06 0.67
C ALA A 281 16.21 -1.89 1.40
N VAL A 282 17.30 -2.43 0.85
CA VAL A 282 18.64 -2.16 1.37
C VAL A 282 19.10 -0.78 0.88
N ALA A 283 19.15 0.19 1.79
CA ALA A 283 19.86 1.45 1.57
C ALA A 283 21.38 1.17 1.53
N VAL A 284 21.96 1.07 0.33
CA VAL A 284 23.42 0.95 0.17
C VAL A 284 24.04 2.34 0.23
N THR A 285 24.63 2.69 1.38
CA THR A 285 25.48 3.88 1.50
C THR A 285 26.84 3.59 0.87
N LEU A 286 27.06 4.03 -0.37
CA LEU A 286 28.38 4.03 -1.00
C LEU A 286 29.23 5.14 -0.37
N THR A 287 30.07 4.80 0.61
CA THR A 287 31.19 5.65 1.02
C THR A 287 32.24 5.68 -0.09
N ALA A 288 32.15 6.67 -0.97
CA ALA A 288 33.23 7.03 -1.88
C ALA A 288 34.36 7.70 -1.07
N GLY A 289 35.49 7.00 -0.95
CA GLY A 289 36.74 7.60 -0.49
C GLY A 289 37.28 8.57 -1.54
N VAL A 290 37.23 9.87 -1.22
CA VAL A 290 38.21 10.92 -1.53
C VAL A 290 38.56 11.14 -3.02
N LEU A 291 37.86 12.07 -3.68
CA LEU A 291 38.37 13.35 -4.23
C LEU A 291 37.40 13.94 -5.27
N GLY A 292 36.87 15.14 -4.99
CA GLY A 292 36.42 16.08 -6.03
C GLY A 292 34.91 16.18 -6.29
N LEU A 293 34.30 17.20 -5.66
CA LEU A 293 33.19 18.05 -6.14
C LEU A 293 31.99 17.45 -6.93
N LEU A 294 30.82 17.67 -6.33
CA LEU A 294 29.47 17.85 -6.90
C LEU A 294 28.67 16.61 -7.32
N GLY A 295 27.58 16.37 -6.56
CA GLY A 295 26.39 15.62 -7.00
C GLY A 295 26.20 14.26 -6.34
N SER A 296 25.53 14.22 -5.19
CA SER A 296 24.96 12.98 -4.65
C SER A 296 23.69 12.63 -5.44
N ALA A 297 23.79 11.67 -6.35
CA ALA A 297 22.63 10.98 -6.92
C ALA A 297 22.41 9.69 -6.12
N THR A 298 21.27 9.59 -5.42
CA THR A 298 20.87 8.33 -4.77
C THR A 298 20.32 7.40 -5.84
N LEU A 299 21.04 6.32 -6.13
CA LEU A 299 20.60 5.27 -7.04
C LEU A 299 20.05 4.13 -6.19
N LEU A 300 18.72 3.96 -6.15
CA LEU A 300 18.11 2.76 -5.59
C LEU A 300 18.30 1.62 -6.59
N ALA A 301 19.09 0.62 -6.22
CA ALA A 301 19.18 -0.63 -6.97
C ALA A 301 18.51 -1.74 -6.16
N VAL A 302 17.38 -2.25 -6.67
CA VAL A 302 16.65 -3.38 -6.08
C VAL A 302 17.35 -4.67 -6.50
N ARG A 303 17.76 -5.51 -5.54
CA ARG A 303 18.31 -6.84 -5.83
C ARG A 303 17.37 -7.93 -5.31
N ARG A 304 16.81 -8.69 -6.25
CA ARG A 304 15.94 -9.84 -6.01
C ARG A 304 16.73 -11.01 -5.40
N ARG A 305 16.25 -11.61 -4.30
CA ARG A 305 16.66 -12.98 -3.92
C ARG A 305 15.92 -13.97 -4.81
N ARG A 306 16.65 -14.94 -5.38
CA ARG A 306 16.06 -16.16 -5.91
C ARG A 306 16.07 -17.19 -4.78
N ALA A 307 14.93 -17.85 -4.58
CA ALA A 307 14.84 -19.06 -3.76
C ALA A 307 15.75 -20.16 -4.32
#